data_AF-A0A097PLV2-F1
#
_entry.id   AF-A0A097PLV2-F1
#
_cell.length_a   1.000
_cell.length_b   1.000
_cell.length_c   1.000
_cell.angle_alpha   90.00
_cell.angle_beta   90.00
_cell.angle_gamma   90.00
#
_symmetry.space_group_name_H-M   'P 1'
#
loop_
_entity.id
_entity.type
_entity.pdbx_description
1 polymer ?
#
loop_
_entity_poly.entity_id
_entity_poly.type
_entity_poly.pdbx_seq_one_letter_code
_entity_poly.pdbx_strand_id
1 'polypeptide(L)'
;KFRMPTAENLVPVRLDIENDGQRFKDAFTWNINDPDSEVINFAKRTVKDLKLPPTFMTHIAHSIQSQLAEFRSYEGQEMHTKDKIVPVKLDLRVNNTVIRDQFLWDVSNFESDPEEFARIFCKDLDIEDPEVGPAIAIAIREQLYEVAVQSVSSARDSQVGKAGRRGAEIAVNSKAGSSTADLMKLVSSKGSVVR
;
A
#
# COMPACT_ATOMS: atom_id res chain seq x y z
N LYS A 1 2.09 12.49 10.45
CA LYS A 1 3.28 11.77 9.95
C LYS A 1 2.83 10.39 9.47
N PHE A 2 3.47 9.83 8.46
CA PHE A 2 3.15 8.51 7.93
C PHE A 2 3.17 7.43 9.02
N ARG A 3 2.13 6.60 9.02
CA ARG A 3 1.95 5.39 9.83
C ARG A 3 0.75 4.63 9.26
N MET A 4 0.53 3.41 9.72
CA MET A 4 -0.73 2.72 9.45
C MET A 4 -1.92 3.50 10.04
N PRO A 5 -3.00 3.71 9.27
CA PRO A 5 -4.20 4.43 9.70
C PRO A 5 -5.13 3.53 10.52
N THR A 6 -4.58 2.92 11.56
CA THR A 6 -5.23 1.96 12.47
C THR A 6 -4.68 2.17 13.89
N ALA A 7 -5.34 1.59 14.90
CA ALA A 7 -4.97 1.68 16.31
C ALA A 7 -3.49 1.35 16.53
N GLU A 8 -3.08 0.18 16.02
CA GLU A 8 -1.70 -0.28 16.06
C GLU A 8 -0.96 -0.02 14.74
N ASN A 9 0.35 0.28 14.83
CA ASN A 9 1.22 0.49 13.67
C ASN A 9 1.80 -0.82 13.13
N LEU A 10 0.92 -1.79 12.83
CA LEU A 10 1.30 -3.09 12.30
C LEU A 10 1.32 -3.08 10.77
N VAL A 11 2.49 -3.37 10.21
CA VAL A 11 2.74 -3.38 8.77
C VAL A 11 2.31 -4.72 8.19
N PRO A 12 1.45 -4.78 7.17
CA PRO A 12 1.15 -6.03 6.47
C PRO A 12 2.39 -6.50 5.69
N VAL A 13 2.71 -7.77 5.79
CA VAL A 13 3.85 -8.42 5.14
C VAL A 13 3.34 -9.62 4.34
N ARG A 14 3.76 -9.71 3.08
CA ARG A 14 3.51 -10.87 2.23
C ARG A 14 4.78 -11.57 1.80
N LEU A 15 4.77 -12.88 1.90
CA LEU A 15 5.82 -13.75 1.41
C LEU A 15 5.30 -14.52 0.21
N ASP A 16 6.05 -14.47 -0.89
CA ASP A 16 5.88 -15.31 -2.05
C ASP A 16 7.27 -15.70 -2.54
N ILE A 17 7.80 -16.78 -1.97
CA ILE A 17 9.19 -17.19 -2.13
C ILE A 17 9.22 -18.51 -2.88
N GLU A 18 9.96 -18.55 -3.98
CA GLU A 18 10.22 -19.75 -4.76
C GLU A 18 11.72 -20.04 -4.80
N ASN A 19 12.12 -21.24 -4.41
CA ASN A 19 13.49 -21.70 -4.47
C ASN A 19 13.54 -23.21 -4.75
N ASP A 20 14.32 -23.62 -5.76
CA ASP A 20 14.51 -25.02 -6.16
C ASP A 20 13.20 -25.80 -6.40
N GLY A 21 12.20 -25.15 -6.99
CA GLY A 21 10.89 -25.76 -7.28
C GLY A 21 9.96 -25.91 -6.08
N GLN A 22 10.39 -25.50 -4.89
CA GLN A 22 9.53 -25.36 -3.72
C GLN A 22 9.07 -23.91 -3.58
N ARG A 23 7.81 -23.72 -3.21
CA ARG A 23 7.22 -22.39 -3.02
C ARG A 23 6.62 -22.26 -1.62
N PHE A 24 6.89 -21.14 -0.98
CA PHE A 24 6.33 -20.78 0.32
C PHE A 24 5.57 -19.47 0.17
N LYS A 25 4.29 -19.48 0.56
CA LYS A 25 3.42 -18.31 0.57
C LYS A 25 2.87 -18.10 1.96
N ASP A 26 2.92 -16.86 2.42
CA ASP A 26 2.40 -16.49 3.72
C ASP A 26 2.02 -15.01 3.73
N ALA A 27 1.15 -14.63 4.66
CA ALA A 27 0.79 -13.25 4.90
C ALA A 27 0.54 -13.05 6.40
N PHE A 28 1.09 -11.99 6.95
CA PHE A 28 0.97 -11.66 8.38
C PHE A 28 1.21 -10.17 8.61
N THR A 29 1.09 -9.73 9.85
CA THR A 29 1.39 -8.36 10.26
C THR A 29 2.67 -8.31 11.09
N TRP A 30 3.45 -7.24 10.96
CA TRP A 30 4.70 -7.04 11.67
C TRP A 30 4.70 -5.72 12.44
N ASN A 31 5.15 -5.73 13.70
CA ASN A 31 5.37 -4.50 14.46
C ASN A 31 6.69 -3.86 14.01
N ILE A 32 6.62 -2.66 13.45
CA ILE A 32 7.80 -1.98 12.88
C ILE A 32 8.88 -1.65 13.92
N ASN A 33 8.49 -1.61 15.20
CA ASN A 33 9.37 -1.33 16.33
C ASN A 33 10.12 -2.56 16.84
N ASP A 34 9.76 -3.77 16.37
CA ASP A 34 10.48 -4.99 16.74
C ASP A 34 11.89 -4.98 16.14
N PRO A 35 12.91 -5.47 16.88
CA PRO A 35 14.28 -5.47 16.41
C PRO A 35 14.48 -6.45 15.25
N ASP A 36 15.46 -6.18 14.37
CA ASP A 36 15.75 -7.04 13.22
C ASP A 36 16.07 -8.51 13.60
N SER A 37 16.52 -8.75 14.84
CA SER A 37 16.71 -10.11 15.37
C SER A 37 15.42 -10.93 15.38
N GLU A 38 14.25 -10.30 15.57
CA GLU A 38 12.97 -10.99 15.53
C GLU A 38 12.63 -11.48 14.13
N VAL A 39 13.00 -10.74 13.07
CA VAL A 39 12.85 -11.20 11.69
C VAL A 39 13.66 -12.47 11.45
N ILE A 40 14.90 -12.50 11.94
CA ILE A 40 15.77 -13.68 11.83
C ILE A 40 15.21 -14.86 12.64
N ASN A 41 14.72 -14.59 13.85
CA ASN A 41 14.10 -15.60 14.71
C ASN A 41 12.85 -16.20 14.07
N PHE A 42 11.99 -15.35 13.49
CA PHE A 42 10.82 -15.76 12.73
C PHE A 42 11.22 -16.66 11.55
N ALA A 43 12.11 -16.19 10.66
CA ALA A 43 12.56 -16.96 9.51
C ALA A 43 13.12 -18.34 9.90
N LYS A 44 13.92 -18.39 10.97
CA LYS A 44 14.46 -19.65 11.50
C LYS A 44 13.38 -20.60 12.02
N ARG A 45 12.39 -20.09 12.75
CA ARG A 45 11.26 -20.89 13.26
C ARG A 45 10.41 -21.40 12.11
N THR A 46 10.02 -20.55 11.17
CA THR A 46 9.22 -20.92 9.98
C THR A 46 9.88 -22.03 9.17
N VAL A 47 11.18 -21.91 8.88
CA VAL A 47 11.92 -22.95 8.15
C VAL A 47 11.94 -24.27 8.91
N LYS A 48 12.12 -24.23 10.24
CA LYS A 48 12.13 -25.42 11.08
C LYS A 48 10.75 -26.08 11.15
N ASP A 49 9.71 -25.30 11.42
CA ASP A 49 8.36 -25.80 11.69
C ASP A 49 7.71 -26.36 10.43
N LEU A 50 7.94 -25.71 9.28
CA LEU A 50 7.45 -26.14 7.97
C LEU A 50 8.41 -27.09 7.24
N LYS A 51 9.55 -27.44 7.87
CA LYS A 51 10.59 -28.33 7.29
C LYS A 51 11.06 -27.88 5.91
N LEU A 52 11.24 -26.58 5.73
CA LEU A 52 11.72 -25.99 4.47
C LEU A 52 13.24 -26.16 4.32
N PRO A 53 13.79 -26.10 3.09
CA PRO A 53 15.21 -26.04 2.87
C PRO A 53 15.87 -24.86 3.60
N PRO A 54 17.09 -25.00 4.14
CA PRO A 54 17.78 -23.93 4.88
C PRO A 54 17.94 -22.62 4.10
N THR A 55 17.96 -22.67 2.77
CA THR A 55 18.01 -21.51 1.87
C THR A 55 16.82 -20.57 2.05
N PHE A 56 15.64 -21.09 2.41
CA PHE A 56 14.45 -20.25 2.67
C PHE A 56 14.67 -19.27 3.82
N MET A 57 15.54 -19.57 4.78
CA MET A 57 15.78 -18.68 5.93
C MET A 57 16.26 -17.31 5.47
N THR A 58 17.22 -17.26 4.55
CA THR A 58 17.74 -15.99 4.01
C THR A 58 16.71 -15.29 3.12
N HIS A 59 15.93 -16.05 2.33
CA HIS A 59 14.90 -15.46 1.47
C HIS A 59 13.74 -14.85 2.27
N ILE A 60 13.27 -15.54 3.32
CA ILE A 60 12.22 -15.04 4.22
C ILE A 60 12.70 -13.77 4.91
N ALA A 61 13.86 -13.82 5.57
CA ALA A 61 14.39 -12.66 6.28
C ALA A 61 14.57 -11.44 5.36
N HIS A 62 15.14 -11.64 4.18
CA HIS A 62 15.32 -10.58 3.20
C HIS A 62 13.99 -10.00 2.71
N SER A 63 12.99 -10.84 2.42
CA SER A 63 11.68 -10.38 1.95
C SER A 63 10.95 -9.53 3.00
N ILE A 64 11.01 -9.93 4.27
CA ILE A 64 10.44 -9.16 5.39
C ILE A 64 11.20 -7.83 5.53
N GLN A 65 12.53 -7.88 5.62
CA GLN A 65 13.36 -6.67 5.79
C GLN A 65 13.18 -5.67 4.66
N SER A 66 13.05 -6.13 3.41
CA SER A 66 12.79 -5.26 2.26
C SER A 66 11.47 -4.51 2.40
N GLN A 67 10.39 -5.19 2.78
CA GLN A 67 9.08 -4.56 2.99
C GLN A 67 9.09 -3.57 4.17
N LEU A 68 9.76 -3.92 5.26
CA LEU A 68 9.92 -3.01 6.41
C LEU A 68 10.78 -1.78 6.05
N ALA A 69 11.82 -1.96 5.24
CA ALA A 69 12.65 -0.86 4.75
C ALA A 69 11.87 0.08 3.82
N GLU A 70 11.03 -0.47 2.95
CA GLU A 70 10.10 0.31 2.13
C GLU A 70 9.12 1.12 3.00
N PHE A 71 8.49 0.48 3.98
CA PHE A 71 7.62 1.17 4.94
C PHE A 71 8.35 2.33 5.65
N ARG A 72 9.57 2.09 6.14
CA ARG A 72 10.43 3.09 6.80
C ARG A 72 10.83 4.23 5.87
N SER A 73 10.89 4.03 4.56
CA SER A 73 11.20 5.10 3.60
C SER A 73 10.16 6.22 3.59
N TYR A 74 8.93 5.93 4.03
CA TYR A 74 7.85 6.90 4.18
C TYR A 74 7.81 7.57 5.56
N GLU A 75 8.59 7.12 6.54
CA GLU A 75 8.59 7.70 7.88
C GLU A 75 8.96 9.19 7.86
N GLY A 76 8.30 9.94 8.74
CA GLY A 76 8.46 11.39 8.82
C GLY A 76 7.74 12.18 7.74
N GLN A 77 7.31 11.55 6.64
CA GLN A 77 6.53 12.22 5.59
C GLN A 77 5.11 12.57 6.09
N GLU A 78 4.52 13.64 5.54
CA GLU A 78 3.14 14.01 5.86
C GLU A 78 2.14 13.14 5.09
N MET A 79 1.15 12.66 5.82
CA MET A 79 0.07 11.81 5.31
C MET A 79 -1.23 12.60 5.41
N HIS A 80 -1.97 12.75 4.31
CA HIS A 80 -3.24 13.49 4.29
C HIS A 80 -4.42 12.51 4.23
N THR A 81 -4.94 12.15 5.41
CA THR A 81 -6.08 11.23 5.54
C THR A 81 -7.33 11.86 6.16
N LYS A 82 -7.37 13.19 6.36
CA LYS A 82 -8.55 13.87 6.90
C LYS A 82 -9.78 13.61 6.04
N ASP A 83 -10.89 13.26 6.69
CA ASP A 83 -12.21 13.00 6.08
C ASP A 83 -12.16 12.00 4.91
N LYS A 84 -11.19 11.09 4.92
CA LYS A 84 -10.96 10.13 3.84
C LYS A 84 -11.62 8.80 4.16
N ILE A 85 -12.76 8.54 3.52
CA ILE A 85 -13.45 7.25 3.54
C ILE A 85 -13.14 6.51 2.23
N VAL A 86 -12.73 5.25 2.32
CA VAL A 86 -12.37 4.42 1.16
C VAL A 86 -13.16 3.11 1.15
N PRO A 87 -13.50 2.56 -0.03
CA PRO A 87 -14.04 1.22 -0.11
C PRO A 87 -12.94 0.20 0.16
N VAL A 88 -13.18 -0.73 1.08
CA VAL A 88 -12.37 -1.93 1.29
C VAL A 88 -13.12 -3.11 0.68
N LYS A 89 -12.41 -3.90 -0.13
CA LYS A 89 -12.98 -5.07 -0.82
C LYS A 89 -12.29 -6.33 -0.33
N LEU A 90 -13.06 -7.29 0.14
CA LEU A 90 -12.58 -8.63 0.46
C LEU A 90 -12.92 -9.55 -0.71
N ASP A 91 -11.91 -10.22 -1.25
CA ASP A 91 -12.07 -11.37 -2.15
C ASP A 91 -11.00 -12.40 -1.77
N LEU A 92 -11.33 -13.20 -0.76
CA LEU A 92 -10.40 -14.10 -0.10
C LEU A 92 -10.93 -15.52 -0.15
N ARG A 93 -10.01 -16.48 -0.30
CA ARG A 93 -10.27 -17.90 -0.08
C ARG A 93 -9.26 -18.43 0.94
N VAL A 94 -9.78 -18.87 2.07
CA VAL A 94 -9.00 -19.49 3.15
C VAL A 94 -9.59 -20.88 3.34
N ASN A 95 -8.79 -21.91 3.10
CA ASN A 95 -9.23 -23.31 3.13
C ASN A 95 -10.51 -23.53 2.28
N ASN A 96 -11.62 -23.86 2.95
CA ASN A 96 -12.93 -24.12 2.35
C ASN A 96 -13.86 -22.90 2.40
N THR A 97 -13.44 -21.81 3.03
CA THR A 97 -14.22 -20.58 3.22
C THR A 97 -13.87 -19.57 2.14
N VAL A 98 -14.90 -19.02 1.49
CA VAL A 98 -14.76 -17.94 0.49
C VAL A 98 -15.49 -16.72 1.02
N ILE A 99 -14.78 -15.60 1.12
CA ILE A 99 -15.33 -14.33 1.58
C ILE A 99 -15.29 -13.35 0.42
N ARG A 100 -16.46 -12.82 0.07
CA ARG A 100 -16.62 -11.72 -0.87
C ARG A 100 -17.49 -10.67 -0.25
N ASP A 101 -16.89 -9.54 0.09
CA ASP A 101 -17.61 -8.43 0.71
C ASP A 101 -16.98 -7.10 0.31
N GLN A 102 -17.74 -6.02 0.47
CA GLN A 102 -17.26 -4.67 0.27
C GLN A 102 -17.94 -3.73 1.27
N PHE A 103 -17.12 -3.00 2.02
CA PHE A 103 -17.57 -2.01 3.00
C PHE A 103 -16.76 -0.71 2.90
N LEU A 104 -17.20 0.31 3.61
CA LEU A 104 -16.49 1.59 3.70
C LEU A 104 -15.63 1.62 4.96
N TRP A 105 -14.41 2.12 4.83
CA TRP A 105 -13.48 2.30 5.94
C TRP A 105 -13.08 3.77 6.07
N ASP A 106 -13.18 4.32 7.27
CA ASP A 106 -12.72 5.67 7.58
C ASP A 106 -11.21 5.64 7.92
N VAL A 107 -10.39 6.12 6.99
CA VAL A 107 -8.92 6.17 7.11
C VAL A 107 -8.46 7.31 8.02
N SER A 108 -9.37 8.24 8.36
CA SER A 108 -9.10 9.31 9.31
C SER A 108 -9.25 8.84 10.76
N ASN A 109 -9.94 7.73 11.00
CA ASN A 109 -10.12 7.14 12.32
C ASN A 109 -8.96 6.20 12.70
N PHE A 110 -7.93 6.76 13.33
CA PHE A 110 -6.75 6.03 13.81
C PHE A 110 -7.02 5.12 15.02
N GLU A 111 -8.24 5.10 15.58
CA GLU A 111 -8.63 4.14 16.62
C GLU A 111 -9.26 2.87 16.04
N SER A 112 -9.41 2.80 14.71
CA SER A 112 -9.98 1.62 14.05
C SER A 112 -9.03 0.42 14.14
N ASP A 113 -9.60 -0.75 14.41
CA ASP A 113 -8.88 -2.00 14.63
C ASP A 113 -9.37 -3.08 13.62
N PRO A 114 -8.57 -3.39 12.57
CA PRO A 114 -8.87 -4.45 11.61
C PRO A 114 -9.03 -5.84 12.21
N GLU A 115 -8.27 -6.17 13.25
CA GLU A 115 -8.34 -7.46 13.94
C GLU A 115 -9.64 -7.61 14.71
N GLU A 116 -10.06 -6.56 15.42
CA GLU A 116 -11.35 -6.55 16.12
C GLU A 116 -12.53 -6.58 15.12
N PHE A 117 -12.44 -5.83 14.02
CA PHE A 117 -13.41 -5.90 12.93
C PHE A 117 -13.52 -7.33 12.38
N ALA A 118 -12.39 -7.96 12.05
CA ALA A 118 -12.36 -9.32 11.52
C ALA A 118 -12.92 -10.34 12.52
N ARG A 119 -12.63 -10.18 13.81
CA ARG A 119 -13.17 -11.04 14.88
C ARG A 119 -14.69 -10.94 14.97
N ILE A 120 -15.24 -9.73 14.92
CA ILE A 120 -16.70 -9.50 14.92
C ILE A 120 -17.31 -10.06 13.64
N PHE A 121 -16.70 -9.80 12.48
CA PHE A 121 -17.14 -10.31 11.18
C PHE A 121 -17.26 -11.85 11.18
N CYS A 122 -16.22 -12.55 11.64
CA CYS A 122 -16.27 -14.01 11.75
C CYS A 122 -17.33 -14.49 12.73
N LYS A 123 -17.48 -13.81 13.88
CA LYS A 123 -18.50 -14.15 14.88
C LYS A 123 -19.92 -13.99 14.35
N ASP A 124 -20.20 -12.89 13.64
CA ASP A 124 -21.54 -12.59 13.14
C ASP A 124 -21.97 -13.52 12.00
N LEU A 125 -21.01 -14.09 11.27
CA LEU A 125 -21.23 -15.04 10.18
C LEU A 125 -21.02 -16.50 10.58
N ASP A 126 -20.78 -16.78 11.87
CA ASP A 126 -20.52 -18.12 12.41
C ASP A 126 -19.35 -18.84 11.70
N ILE A 127 -18.29 -18.08 11.39
CA ILE A 127 -17.06 -18.59 10.79
C ILE A 127 -16.13 -19.08 11.90
N GLU A 128 -15.99 -20.39 12.03
CA GLU A 128 -15.18 -21.04 13.06
C GLU A 128 -13.71 -21.24 12.66
N ASP A 129 -13.37 -21.16 11.38
CA ASP A 129 -12.00 -21.38 10.89
C ASP A 129 -11.06 -20.26 11.43
N PRO A 130 -10.07 -20.61 12.28
CA PRO A 130 -9.22 -19.62 12.95
C PRO A 130 -8.30 -18.87 11.99
N GLU A 131 -8.05 -19.39 10.78
CA GLU A 131 -7.22 -18.74 9.77
C GLU A 131 -7.95 -17.59 9.06
N VAL A 132 -9.29 -17.55 9.13
CA VAL A 132 -10.10 -16.59 8.38
C VAL A 132 -10.02 -15.18 8.96
N GLY A 133 -10.14 -15.03 10.28
CA GLY A 133 -10.05 -13.73 10.94
C GLY A 133 -8.74 -12.99 10.63
N PRO A 134 -7.56 -13.62 10.85
CA PRO A 134 -6.28 -13.06 10.47
C PRO A 134 -6.20 -12.68 8.98
N ALA A 135 -6.67 -13.54 8.08
CA ALA A 135 -6.65 -13.26 6.64
C ALA A 135 -7.47 -12.02 6.26
N ILE A 136 -8.63 -11.81 6.89
CA ILE A 136 -9.45 -10.60 6.72
C ILE A 136 -8.67 -9.37 7.22
N ALA A 137 -8.14 -9.42 8.45
CA ALA A 137 -7.42 -8.29 9.04
C ALA A 137 -6.21 -7.87 8.19
N ILE A 138 -5.44 -8.84 7.70
CA ILE A 138 -4.31 -8.60 6.78
C ILE A 138 -4.80 -7.94 5.49
N ALA A 139 -5.86 -8.45 4.86
CA ALA A 139 -6.38 -7.89 3.60
C ALA A 139 -6.90 -6.45 3.76
N ILE A 140 -7.47 -6.11 4.92
CA ILE A 140 -7.85 -4.74 5.26
C ILE A 140 -6.57 -3.89 5.38
N ARG A 141 -5.59 -4.34 6.17
CA ARG A 141 -4.33 -3.61 6.38
C ARG A 141 -3.56 -3.37 5.09
N GLU A 142 -3.52 -4.34 4.18
CA GLU A 142 -2.90 -4.20 2.85
C GLU A 142 -3.51 -3.02 2.08
N GLN A 143 -4.83 -2.97 1.97
CA GLN A 143 -5.53 -1.88 1.27
C GLN A 143 -5.31 -0.53 1.96
N LEU A 144 -5.33 -0.49 3.30
CA LEU A 144 -5.06 0.73 4.05
C LEU A 144 -3.62 1.22 3.90
N TYR A 145 -2.65 0.32 3.81
CA TYR A 145 -1.26 0.66 3.54
C TYR A 145 -1.10 1.32 2.16
N GLU A 146 -1.71 0.76 1.11
CA GLU A 146 -1.71 1.37 -0.23
C GLU A 146 -2.30 2.78 -0.21
N VAL A 147 -3.43 2.96 0.48
CA VAL A 147 -4.10 4.26 0.61
C VAL A 147 -3.23 5.28 1.35
N ALA A 148 -2.51 4.83 2.39
CA ALA A 148 -1.56 5.66 3.14
C ALA A 148 -0.40 6.11 2.23
N VAL A 149 0.23 5.18 1.51
CA VAL A 149 1.34 5.47 0.57
C VAL A 149 0.91 6.45 -0.52
N GLN A 150 -0.26 6.24 -1.13
CA GLN A 150 -0.81 7.14 -2.16
C GLN A 150 -1.05 8.56 -1.63
N SER A 151 -1.42 8.71 -0.35
CA SER A 151 -1.66 10.02 0.24
C SER A 151 -0.38 10.84 0.43
N VAL A 152 0.76 10.16 0.62
CA VAL A 152 2.08 10.78 0.67
C VAL A 152 2.53 11.22 -0.73
N SER A 153 2.38 10.35 -1.73
CA SER A 153 2.73 10.65 -3.13
C SER A 153 1.96 11.86 -3.67
N SER A 154 0.65 11.92 -3.41
CA SER A 154 -0.23 13.02 -3.86
C SER A 154 0.14 14.37 -3.23
N ALA A 155 0.66 14.36 -2.00
CA ALA A 155 1.13 15.57 -1.32
C ALA A 155 2.36 16.18 -2.02
N ARG A 156 3.27 15.31 -2.49
CA ARG A 156 4.51 15.70 -3.18
C ARG A 156 4.21 16.39 -4.53
N ASP A 157 3.30 15.84 -5.31
CA ASP A 157 2.92 16.41 -6.61
C ASP A 157 2.23 17.78 -6.47
N SER A 158 1.42 17.93 -5.43
CA SER A 158 0.73 19.19 -5.12
C SER A 158 1.69 20.33 -4.73
N GLN A 159 2.86 20.02 -4.18
CA GLN A 159 3.89 21.01 -3.82
C GLN A 159 4.72 21.43 -5.04
N VAL A 160 5.04 20.50 -5.94
CA VAL A 160 5.81 20.79 -7.18
C VAL A 160 5.00 21.66 -8.15
N GLY A 161 3.69 21.46 -8.24
CA GLY A 161 2.80 22.29 -9.07
C GLY A 161 2.71 23.77 -8.66
N LYS A 162 3.03 24.10 -7.39
CA LYS A 162 3.07 25.50 -6.91
C LYS A 162 4.42 26.19 -7.15
N ALA A 163 5.51 25.44 -7.23
CA ALA A 163 6.83 25.99 -7.55
C ALA A 163 6.96 26.35 -9.05
N GLY A 164 6.29 25.61 -9.95
CA GLY A 164 6.33 25.85 -11.40
C GLY A 164 5.52 27.06 -11.90
N ARG A 165 4.76 27.75 -11.04
CA ARG A 165 3.93 28.92 -11.42
C ARG A 165 4.44 30.28 -10.92
N ARG A 166 5.54 30.33 -10.18
CA ARG A 166 6.12 31.58 -9.63
C ARG A 166 7.40 32.03 -10.35
N GLY A 167 7.45 31.88 -11.68
CA GLY A 167 8.64 32.24 -12.44
C GLY A 167 8.37 32.51 -13.92
N ALA A 168 7.56 33.52 -14.22
CA ALA A 168 7.51 34.12 -15.54
C ALA A 168 6.97 35.57 -15.46
N GLU A 169 7.66 36.43 -14.71
CA GLU A 169 7.62 37.86 -14.98
C GLU A 169 8.95 38.26 -15.61
N ILE A 170 8.98 38.29 -16.95
CA ILE A 170 9.97 39.07 -17.68
C ILE A 170 9.17 40.08 -18.49
N ALA A 171 9.18 41.32 -18.00
CA ALA A 171 8.75 42.49 -18.73
C ALA A 171 9.67 42.72 -19.94
N VAL A 172 9.10 42.89 -21.13
CA VAL A 172 9.77 43.62 -22.21
C VAL A 172 8.76 44.54 -22.89
N ASN A 173 9.12 45.82 -22.89
CA ASN A 173 8.38 46.95 -23.40
C ASN A 173 8.61 47.14 -24.92
N SER A 174 7.51 47.35 -25.66
CA SER A 174 7.32 48.17 -26.88
C SER A 174 8.28 48.05 -28.09
N LYS A 175 7.75 47.67 -29.26
CA LYS A 175 7.45 48.59 -30.39
C LYS A 175 6.79 47.88 -31.60
N ALA A 176 5.92 48.63 -32.27
CA ALA A 176 5.04 48.25 -33.37
C ALA A 176 5.75 48.02 -34.72
N GLY A 177 5.13 47.19 -35.57
CA GLY A 177 5.42 47.05 -37.00
C GLY A 177 4.43 46.11 -37.69
N SER A 178 3.61 46.63 -38.60
CA SER A 178 2.57 45.94 -39.37
C SER A 178 3.13 45.03 -40.47
N SER A 179 2.46 43.90 -40.78
CA SER A 179 1.86 43.59 -42.11
C SER A 179 1.64 42.08 -42.38
N THR A 180 0.42 41.78 -42.84
CA THR A 180 -0.03 40.81 -43.87
C THR A 180 0.34 39.31 -43.87
N ALA A 181 -0.75 38.54 -44.03
CA ALA A 181 -0.97 37.38 -44.92
C ALA A 181 -0.66 35.95 -44.45
N ASP A 182 -1.77 35.18 -44.44
CA ASP A 182 -1.99 33.77 -44.81
C ASP A 182 -0.94 32.69 -44.55
N LEU A 183 -1.41 31.54 -44.03
CA LEU A 183 -1.53 30.31 -44.82
C LEU A 183 -2.05 29.15 -43.96
N MET A 184 -3.15 28.54 -44.40
CA MET A 184 -3.65 27.25 -43.91
C MET A 184 -2.57 26.16 -43.90
N LYS A 185 -2.60 25.27 -42.90
CA LYS A 185 -2.48 23.83 -43.14
C LYS A 185 -2.95 23.00 -41.94
N LEU A 186 -3.94 22.15 -42.23
CA LEU A 186 -4.33 20.98 -41.45
C LEU A 186 -3.12 20.07 -41.19
N VAL A 187 -3.03 19.50 -39.98
CA VAL A 187 -2.71 18.07 -39.80
C VAL A 187 -3.51 17.54 -38.61
N SER A 188 -4.28 16.51 -38.89
CA SER A 188 -5.02 15.67 -37.94
C SER A 188 -4.04 14.71 -37.26
N SER A 189 -4.18 14.44 -35.96
CA SER A 189 -3.84 13.12 -35.43
C SER A 189 -4.65 12.79 -34.19
N LYS A 190 -5.23 11.59 -34.24
CA LYS A 190 -6.10 10.97 -33.24
C LYS A 190 -5.25 10.21 -32.22
N GLY A 191 -5.76 10.19 -30.98
CA GLY A 191 -5.99 8.96 -30.24
C GLY A 191 -4.83 8.39 -29.40
N SER A 192 -5.10 8.19 -28.11
CA SER A 192 -4.77 6.95 -27.43
C SER A 192 -5.63 6.80 -26.18
N VAL A 193 -6.51 5.79 -26.19
CA VAL A 193 -7.22 5.28 -25.01
C VAL A 193 -6.52 3.99 -24.65
N VAL A 194 -6.01 3.92 -23.42
CA VAL A 194 -5.39 2.71 -22.86
C VAL A 194 -6.39 2.10 -21.88
N ARG A 195 -6.56 0.78 -22.03
CA ARG A 195 -7.40 -0.09 -21.20
C ARG A 195 -6.79 -0.34 -19.84
#